data_AF-A0ABD2Z5P2-F1
#
_entry.id   AF-A0ABD2Z5P2-F1
#
_cell.length_a   1.000
_cell.length_b   1.000
_cell.length_c   1.000
_cell.angle_alpha   90.00
_cell.angle_beta   90.00
_cell.angle_gamma   90.00
#
_symmetry.space_group_name_H-M   'P 1'
#
loop_
_entity.id
_entity.type
_entity.pdbx_description
1 polymer ?
#
loop_
_entity_poly.entity_id
_entity_poly.type
_entity_poly.pdbx_seq_one_letter_code
_entity_poly.pdbx_strand_id
1 'polypeptide(L)'
;MVALFVGDEEQLRGNRDVIVEEKTMGLKRITELNPSFMAMQYPIVFPYGEDGFGVDILRNVSQNPKKASNKREFVSMREYYAYRVQNRLNEVQTSVSAGNVFQQYIVDAFVAIKENNLNWVRANQEKIKADLYKGLRDTVVREDTTLVSAGRRFVLPLTFTGGPRYMVQNYQDAMAICRFMGPPDIFITFSCNPKWSEVENGLSFIPGQKVEDRPDIVARVFKIKLDHMINDLTSGQHFGRVVANT
;
A
#
# COMPACT_ATOMS: atom_id res chain seq x y z
N MET A 1 13.51 15.89 23.62
CA MET A 1 12.20 16.55 23.76
C MET A 1 11.64 16.60 22.36
N VAL A 2 10.62 15.79 22.06
CA VAL A 2 10.01 15.76 20.72
C VAL A 2 8.83 16.73 20.76
N ALA A 3 8.88 17.79 19.97
CA ALA A 3 7.81 18.77 19.84
C ALA A 3 7.11 18.56 18.49
N LEU A 4 5.79 18.40 18.52
CA LEU A 4 4.96 18.19 17.33
C LEU A 4 4.36 19.55 16.94
N PHE A 5 4.83 20.12 15.83
CA PHE A 5 4.30 21.35 15.26
C PHE A 5 3.28 20.99 14.18
N VAL A 6 2.00 21.27 14.45
CA VAL A 6 0.94 21.18 13.44
C VAL A 6 0.94 22.50 12.67
N GLY A 7 1.38 22.49 11.41
CA GLY A 7 1.37 23.66 10.54
C GLY A 7 -0.02 23.94 9.97
N ASP A 8 -0.32 25.22 9.71
CA ASP A 8 -1.56 25.67 9.07
C ASP A 8 -1.78 25.03 7.69
N GLU A 9 -3.04 24.77 7.35
CA GLU A 9 -3.49 23.97 6.19
C GLU A 9 -2.95 24.43 4.83
N GLU A 10 -2.49 25.67 4.69
CA GLU A 10 -1.90 26.17 3.44
C GLU A 10 -0.46 25.70 3.19
N GLN A 11 0.25 25.18 4.21
CA GLN A 11 1.59 24.57 4.08
C GLN A 11 1.57 23.06 3.79
N LEU A 12 0.40 22.43 3.69
CA LEU A 12 0.22 21.00 3.39
C LEU A 12 0.72 20.55 2.00
N ARG A 13 1.35 21.46 1.23
CA ARG A 13 2.14 21.12 0.03
C ARG A 13 3.62 20.84 0.31
N GLY A 14 4.02 20.82 1.59
CA GLY A 14 5.35 20.40 2.03
C GLY A 14 5.46 18.90 2.23
N ASN A 15 6.63 18.34 1.93
CA ASN A 15 6.99 16.96 2.31
C ASN A 15 6.83 16.79 3.83
N ARG A 16 6.41 15.60 4.33
CA ARG A 16 6.37 15.36 5.78
C ARG A 16 7.81 15.25 6.27
N ASP A 17 8.25 16.20 7.07
CA ASP A 17 9.61 16.19 7.59
C ASP A 17 9.59 16.31 9.11
N VAL A 18 10.50 15.59 9.75
CA VAL A 18 10.76 15.71 11.19
C VAL A 18 11.95 16.62 11.35
N ILE A 19 11.79 17.73 12.06
CA ILE A 19 12.92 18.61 12.42
C ILE A 19 13.37 18.23 13.83
N VAL A 20 14.63 17.82 13.96
CA VAL A 20 15.25 17.44 15.23
C VAL A 20 16.27 18.49 15.60
N GLU A 21 16.16 19.04 16.81
CA GLU A 21 17.20 19.89 17.38
C GLU A 21 18.13 19.03 18.24
N GLU A 22 19.39 18.91 17.84
CA GLU A 22 20.42 18.31 18.67
C GLU A 22 20.96 19.37 19.63
N LYS A 23 21.06 19.06 20.93
CA LYS A 23 21.50 19.98 22.00
C LYS A 23 22.84 20.69 21.71
N THR A 24 23.64 20.14 20.81
CA THR A 24 24.99 20.61 20.46
C THR A 24 25.14 21.06 19.01
N MET A 25 24.28 20.62 18.08
CA MET A 25 24.47 20.82 16.63
C MET A 25 23.33 21.54 15.90
N GLY A 26 22.32 22.04 16.62
CA GLY A 26 21.24 22.84 16.05
C GLY A 26 20.17 22.00 15.32
N LEU A 27 19.37 22.66 14.47
CA LEU A 27 18.23 22.04 13.79
C LEU A 27 18.67 21.20 12.58
N LYS A 28 18.31 19.92 12.59
CA LYS A 28 18.49 18.96 11.50
C LYS A 28 17.14 18.51 10.97
N ARG A 29 16.93 18.66 9.66
CA ARG A 29 15.73 18.18 8.97
C ARG A 29 15.91 16.73 8.56
N ILE A 30 14.93 15.90 8.89
CA ILE A 30 14.86 14.48 8.56
C ILE A 30 13.66 14.28 7.64
N THR A 31 13.95 13.76 6.44
CA THR A 31 12.94 13.51 5.40
C THR A 31 12.27 12.15 5.61
N GLU A 32 11.11 11.94 4.98
CA GLU A 32 10.34 10.67 5.05
C GLU A 32 11.14 9.42 4.65
N LEU A 33 12.12 9.58 3.75
CA LEU A 33 12.94 8.48 3.25
C LEU A 33 14.12 8.15 4.17
N ASN A 34 14.29 8.90 5.26
CA ASN A 34 15.34 8.66 6.23
C ASN A 34 14.93 7.51 7.16
N PRO A 35 15.83 6.55 7.45
CA PRO A 35 15.52 5.44 8.35
C PRO A 35 15.01 5.88 9.72
N SER A 36 15.48 7.01 10.26
CA SER A 36 15.05 7.49 11.57
C SER A 36 13.64 8.09 11.59
N PHE A 37 13.02 8.37 10.42
CA PHE A 37 11.72 9.06 10.34
C PHE A 37 10.62 8.36 11.16
N MET A 38 10.35 7.08 10.85
CA MET A 38 9.34 6.30 11.56
C MET A 38 9.75 5.99 13.00
N ALA A 39 11.04 5.78 13.24
CA ALA A 39 11.57 5.44 14.56
C ALA A 39 11.35 6.58 15.57
N MET A 40 11.53 7.83 15.15
CA MET A 40 11.29 9.00 16.00
C MET A 40 9.81 9.31 16.20
N GLN A 41 8.98 9.02 15.20
CA GLN A 41 7.53 9.21 15.31
C GLN A 41 6.90 8.17 16.25
N TYR A 42 7.44 6.95 16.27
CA TYR A 42 6.93 5.84 17.09
C TYR A 42 8.00 5.23 18.02
N PRO A 43 8.54 5.95 19.02
CA PRO A 43 9.60 5.42 19.88
C PRO A 43 9.21 4.12 20.62
N ILE A 44 7.93 3.93 20.93
CA ILE A 44 7.41 2.71 21.57
C ILE A 44 7.48 1.49 20.64
N VAL A 45 7.33 1.71 19.33
CA VAL A 45 7.45 0.66 18.30
C VAL A 45 8.92 0.30 18.05
N PHE A 46 9.84 1.23 18.33
CA PHE A 46 11.30 1.13 18.15
C PHE A 46 12.04 1.39 19.48
N PRO A 47 11.85 0.55 20.52
CA PRO A 47 12.30 0.84 21.89
C PRO A 47 13.83 0.95 22.04
N TYR A 48 14.58 0.32 21.13
CA TYR A 48 16.04 0.35 21.12
C TYR A 48 16.61 1.44 20.19
N GLY A 49 15.77 2.30 19.62
CA GLY A 49 16.19 3.27 18.60
C GLY A 49 16.62 2.61 17.30
N GLU A 50 16.00 1.50 16.93
CA GLU A 50 16.28 0.79 15.68
C GLU A 50 15.91 1.65 14.46
N ASP A 51 16.63 1.46 13.37
CA ASP A 51 16.35 2.15 12.11
C ASP A 51 15.08 1.61 11.43
N GLY A 52 14.31 2.55 10.88
CA GLY A 52 13.14 2.31 10.03
C GLY A 52 13.52 1.93 8.59
N PHE A 53 12.69 2.32 7.62
CA PHE A 53 12.95 2.03 6.21
C PHE A 53 14.08 2.91 5.66
N GLY A 54 15.10 2.28 5.09
CA GLY A 54 16.16 2.92 4.29
C GLY A 54 16.12 2.48 2.83
N VAL A 55 16.49 3.38 1.91
CA VAL A 55 16.50 3.13 0.46
C VAL A 55 17.62 2.16 0.05
N ASP A 56 18.65 2.05 0.89
CA ASP A 56 19.87 1.28 0.74
C ASP A 56 19.79 -0.15 1.30
N ILE A 57 18.62 -0.57 1.79
CA ILE A 57 18.42 -1.94 2.30
C ILE A 57 18.55 -2.94 1.16
N LEU A 58 19.60 -3.76 1.19
CA LEU A 58 19.85 -4.80 0.20
C LEU A 58 18.85 -5.95 0.33
N ARG A 59 18.34 -6.39 -0.82
CA ARG A 59 17.49 -7.57 -0.88
C ARG A 59 18.34 -8.83 -0.76
N ASN A 60 17.95 -9.75 0.11
CA ASN A 60 18.57 -11.07 0.16
C ASN A 60 18.17 -11.87 -1.10
N VAL A 61 19.07 -11.95 -2.08
CA VAL A 61 18.88 -12.73 -3.30
C VAL A 61 19.45 -14.13 -3.06
N SER A 62 18.59 -15.15 -3.16
CA SER A 62 19.00 -16.56 -3.14
C SER A 62 20.15 -16.80 -4.13
N GLN A 63 21.21 -17.48 -3.70
CA GLN A 63 22.43 -17.81 -4.47
C GLN A 63 22.21 -18.71 -5.71
N ASN A 64 20.97 -18.87 -6.18
CA ASN A 64 20.68 -19.67 -7.37
C ASN A 64 20.95 -18.85 -8.64
N PRO A 65 22.03 -19.13 -9.41
CA PRO A 65 22.47 -18.27 -10.52
C PRO A 65 21.48 -18.22 -11.68
N LYS A 66 20.59 -19.21 -11.78
CA LYS A 66 19.61 -19.35 -12.88
C LYS A 66 18.36 -18.47 -12.73
N LYS A 67 18.19 -17.72 -11.62
CA LYS A 67 17.04 -16.82 -11.37
C LYS A 67 17.43 -15.34 -11.18
N ALA A 68 18.65 -14.97 -11.52
CA ALA A 68 19.26 -13.68 -11.23
C ALA A 68 19.11 -12.61 -12.33
N SER A 69 18.49 -12.92 -13.47
CA SER A 69 18.25 -11.88 -14.49
C SER A 69 17.08 -10.98 -14.08
N ASN A 70 17.36 -9.68 -13.94
CA ASN A 70 16.39 -8.60 -13.70
C ASN A 70 15.63 -8.61 -12.36
N LYS A 71 16.31 -8.80 -11.23
CA LYS A 71 15.70 -8.51 -9.92
C LYS A 71 16.27 -7.23 -9.32
N ARG A 72 15.36 -6.36 -8.87
CA ARG A 72 15.67 -5.14 -8.11
C ARG A 72 16.61 -5.49 -6.95
N GLU A 73 17.71 -4.74 -6.85
CA GLU A 73 18.78 -4.90 -5.86
C GLU A 73 18.33 -4.53 -4.44
N PHE A 74 17.56 -3.45 -4.31
CA PHE A 74 17.08 -2.93 -3.03
C PHE A 74 15.67 -3.40 -2.67
N VAL A 75 15.40 -3.50 -1.37
CA VAL A 75 14.07 -3.77 -0.81
C VAL A 75 13.16 -2.58 -1.04
N SER A 76 11.94 -2.81 -1.53
CA SER A 76 10.95 -1.72 -1.61
C SER A 76 10.39 -1.38 -0.24
N MET A 77 9.99 -0.13 -0.06
CA MET A 77 9.28 0.33 1.14
C MET A 77 8.08 -0.57 1.50
N ARG A 78 7.31 -1.03 0.50
CA ARG A 78 6.20 -1.96 0.70
C ARG A 78 6.66 -3.32 1.24
N GLU A 79 7.75 -3.88 0.71
CA GLU A 79 8.31 -5.15 1.19
C GLU A 79 8.83 -5.01 2.62
N TYR A 80 9.49 -3.89 2.95
CA TYR A 80 9.97 -3.62 4.31
C TYR A 80 8.82 -3.56 5.32
N TYR A 81 7.79 -2.76 5.08
CA TYR A 81 6.66 -2.67 6.03
C TYR A 81 5.85 -3.98 6.10
N ALA A 82 5.64 -4.66 4.98
CA ALA A 82 5.02 -5.98 4.99
C ALA A 82 5.83 -6.98 5.81
N TYR A 83 7.16 -6.91 5.75
CA TYR A 83 8.06 -7.72 6.56
C TYR A 83 7.96 -7.35 8.05
N ARG A 84 7.85 -6.07 8.43
CA ARG A 84 7.76 -5.65 9.84
C ARG A 84 6.40 -5.94 10.49
N VAL A 85 5.31 -5.99 9.71
CA VAL A 85 3.94 -6.30 10.22
C VAL A 85 3.74 -7.80 10.49
N GLN A 86 4.57 -8.67 9.91
CA GLN A 86 4.45 -10.11 10.08
C GLN A 86 4.92 -10.58 11.47
N ASN A 87 4.11 -11.46 12.09
CA ASN A 87 4.55 -12.16 13.29
C ASN A 87 5.63 -13.19 12.94
N ARG A 88 6.71 -13.24 13.73
CA ARG A 88 7.72 -14.30 13.68
C ARG A 88 7.93 -14.87 15.08
N LEU A 89 8.25 -16.16 15.14
CA LEU A 89 8.46 -16.87 16.40
C LEU A 89 9.77 -16.47 17.09
N ASN A 90 10.77 -16.03 16.32
CA ASN A 90 12.12 -15.75 16.82
C ASN A 90 12.40 -14.24 16.98
N GLU A 91 11.38 -13.38 16.88
CA GLU A 91 11.51 -11.93 17.01
C GLU A 91 10.56 -11.40 18.08
N VAL A 92 11.00 -10.37 18.80
CA VAL A 92 10.17 -9.71 19.82
C VAL A 92 9.04 -8.96 19.11
N GLN A 93 7.80 -9.24 19.48
CA GLN A 93 6.61 -8.67 18.84
C GLN A 93 6.25 -7.27 19.37
N THR A 94 7.23 -6.46 19.76
CA THR A 94 6.99 -5.14 20.38
C THR A 94 6.13 -4.25 19.51
N SER A 95 6.43 -4.21 18.21
CA SER A 95 5.71 -3.38 17.25
C SER A 95 4.25 -3.79 17.11
N VAL A 96 3.99 -5.09 17.02
CA VAL A 96 2.66 -5.64 16.76
C VAL A 96 1.77 -5.62 18.02
N SER A 97 2.38 -5.72 19.19
CA SER A 97 1.66 -5.71 20.47
C SER A 97 1.28 -4.31 20.96
N ALA A 98 1.62 -3.25 20.23
CA ALA A 98 1.41 -1.86 20.64
C ALA A 98 -0.05 -1.35 20.47
N GLY A 99 -1.00 -2.21 20.07
CA GLY A 99 -2.44 -1.89 20.01
C GLY A 99 -2.76 -0.71 19.09
N ASN A 100 -3.45 0.31 19.62
CA ASN A 100 -3.80 1.52 18.84
C ASN A 100 -2.59 2.22 18.20
N VAL A 101 -1.42 2.20 18.86
CA VAL A 101 -0.19 2.78 18.29
C VAL A 101 0.26 2.01 17.05
N PHE A 102 0.10 0.68 17.07
CA PHE A 102 0.38 -0.17 15.92
C PHE A 102 -0.57 0.11 14.75
N GLN A 103 -1.86 0.33 15.02
CA GLN A 103 -2.82 0.71 13.98
C GLN A 103 -2.41 2.03 13.30
N GLN A 104 -2.05 3.03 14.09
CA GLN A 104 -1.58 4.31 13.56
C GLN A 104 -0.30 4.14 12.73
N TYR A 105 0.65 3.34 13.23
CA TYR A 105 1.87 3.00 12.49
C TYR A 105 1.59 2.33 11.14
N ILE A 106 0.61 1.40 11.06
CA ILE A 106 0.23 0.78 9.79
C ILE A 106 -0.34 1.81 8.80
N VAL A 107 -1.20 2.72 9.28
CA VAL A 107 -1.78 3.78 8.45
C VAL A 107 -0.69 4.69 7.90
N ASP A 108 0.23 5.14 8.74
CA ASP A 108 1.32 6.04 8.35
C ASP A 108 2.30 5.35 7.39
N ALA A 109 2.61 4.07 7.63
CA ALA A 109 3.38 3.24 6.71
C ALA A 109 2.69 3.11 5.35
N PHE A 110 1.36 2.93 5.31
CA PHE A 110 0.60 2.88 4.07
C PHE A 110 0.64 4.22 3.31
N VAL A 111 0.49 5.34 4.02
CA VAL A 111 0.60 6.68 3.42
C VAL A 111 2.01 6.90 2.86
N ALA A 112 3.06 6.54 3.60
CA ALA A 112 4.45 6.61 3.13
C ALA A 112 4.67 5.81 1.83
N ILE A 113 4.15 4.59 1.75
CA ILE A 113 4.22 3.77 0.53
C ILE A 113 3.49 4.46 -0.63
N LYS A 114 2.28 4.98 -0.39
CA LYS A 114 1.47 5.64 -1.42
C LYS A 114 2.14 6.90 -1.92
N GLU A 115 2.69 7.70 -1.02
CA GLU A 115 3.45 8.90 -1.36
C GLU A 115 4.70 8.59 -2.16
N ASN A 116 5.49 7.59 -1.73
CA ASN A 116 6.66 7.14 -2.49
C ASN A 116 6.27 6.71 -3.92
N ASN A 117 5.16 5.99 -4.09
CA ASN A 117 4.64 5.63 -5.41
C ASN A 117 4.19 6.85 -6.23
N LEU A 118 3.54 7.83 -5.61
CA LEU A 118 3.14 9.07 -6.26
C LEU A 118 4.34 9.92 -6.69
N ASN A 119 5.36 10.01 -5.85
CA ASN A 119 6.61 10.69 -6.14
C ASN A 119 7.33 10.01 -7.33
N TRP A 120 7.33 8.68 -7.37
CA TRP A 120 7.85 7.93 -8.52
C TRP A 120 7.07 8.25 -9.82
N VAL A 121 5.74 8.27 -9.77
CA VAL A 121 4.90 8.63 -10.93
C VAL A 121 5.17 10.07 -11.39
N ARG A 122 5.35 11.00 -10.44
CA ARG A 122 5.67 12.39 -10.72
C ARG A 122 7.03 12.52 -11.42
N ALA A 123 8.05 11.79 -10.95
CA ALA A 123 9.39 11.81 -11.53
C ALA A 123 9.49 11.08 -12.88
N ASN A 124 8.70 10.03 -13.11
CA ASN A 124 8.73 9.21 -14.33
C ASN A 124 7.65 9.59 -15.34
N GLN A 125 7.14 10.83 -15.27
CA GLN A 125 5.99 11.26 -16.04
C GLN A 125 6.24 11.26 -17.55
N GLU A 126 7.47 11.45 -18.02
CA GLU A 126 7.80 11.36 -19.46
C GLU A 126 7.58 9.95 -20.02
N LYS A 127 7.94 8.91 -19.26
CA LYS A 127 7.71 7.51 -19.64
C LYS A 127 6.22 7.18 -19.65
N ILE A 128 5.49 7.62 -18.62
CA ILE A 128 4.04 7.39 -18.49
C ILE A 128 3.26 8.13 -19.59
N LYS A 129 3.69 9.35 -19.95
CA LYS A 129 3.11 10.10 -21.06
C LYS A 129 3.34 9.40 -22.40
N ALA A 130 4.50 8.76 -22.62
CA ALA A 130 4.73 7.97 -23.85
C ALA A 130 3.74 6.80 -23.98
N ASP A 131 3.44 6.09 -22.88
CA ASP A 131 2.40 5.06 -22.83
C ASP A 131 1.00 5.67 -23.05
N LEU A 132 0.73 6.84 -22.48
CA LEU A 132 -0.52 7.56 -22.69
C LEU A 132 -0.67 7.98 -24.16
N TYR A 133 0.36 8.50 -24.83
CA TYR A 133 0.29 8.89 -26.25
C TYR A 133 0.02 7.71 -27.17
N LYS A 134 0.42 6.48 -26.80
CA LYS A 134 -0.02 5.27 -27.51
C LYS A 134 -1.52 5.01 -27.37
N GLY A 135 -2.10 5.19 -26.17
CA GLY A 135 -3.55 5.01 -25.95
C GLY A 135 -4.42 6.21 -26.32
N LEU A 136 -3.86 7.43 -26.30
CA LEU A 136 -4.55 8.68 -26.62
C LEU A 136 -4.62 8.95 -28.12
N ARG A 137 -3.83 8.23 -28.94
CA ARG A 137 -3.94 8.29 -30.41
C ARG A 137 -5.35 7.96 -30.93
N ASP A 138 -6.19 7.32 -30.09
CA ASP A 138 -7.60 7.03 -30.37
C ASP A 138 -8.60 8.06 -29.79
N THR A 139 -8.18 9.04 -28.98
CA THR A 139 -9.11 9.92 -28.23
C THR A 139 -8.83 11.43 -28.29
N VAL A 140 -7.81 11.89 -29.05
CA VAL A 140 -7.55 13.33 -29.28
C VAL A 140 -8.53 13.92 -30.31
N VAL A 141 -9.81 13.96 -29.95
CA VAL A 141 -10.87 14.74 -30.64
C VAL A 141 -11.51 15.78 -29.71
N ARG A 142 -11.01 15.97 -28.49
CA ARG A 142 -11.54 17.03 -27.60
C ARG A 142 -10.44 17.94 -27.11
N GLU A 143 -10.36 19.06 -27.81
CA GLU A 143 -9.68 20.29 -27.45
C GLU A 143 -10.23 20.81 -26.11
N ASP A 144 -9.34 21.17 -25.19
CA ASP A 144 -9.61 22.29 -24.28
C ASP A 144 -8.29 22.87 -23.76
N THR A 145 -7.99 24.04 -24.29
CA THR A 145 -6.86 24.92 -23.99
C THR A 145 -7.20 25.86 -22.84
N THR A 146 -6.74 25.58 -21.62
CA THR A 146 -6.46 26.61 -20.58
C THR A 146 -5.52 26.04 -19.50
N LEU A 147 -4.25 26.45 -19.50
CA LEU A 147 -3.17 25.75 -18.76
C LEU A 147 -2.39 26.57 -17.70
N VAL A 148 -2.82 27.79 -17.33
CA VAL A 148 -1.91 28.71 -16.59
C VAL A 148 -2.15 28.80 -15.08
N SER A 149 -3.29 28.38 -14.51
CA SER A 149 -3.56 28.54 -13.07
C SER A 149 -3.70 27.25 -12.25
N ALA A 150 -3.58 26.07 -12.86
CA ALA A 150 -3.58 24.81 -12.14
C ALA A 150 -2.14 24.32 -12.02
N GLY A 151 -1.63 24.15 -10.78
CA GLY A 151 -0.30 23.58 -10.54
C GLY A 151 -0.06 22.33 -11.40
N ARG A 152 1.19 22.11 -11.83
CA ARG A 152 1.58 21.07 -12.81
C ARG A 152 0.77 19.78 -12.63
N ARG A 153 -0.24 19.59 -13.47
CA ARG A 153 -1.08 18.38 -13.48
C ARG A 153 -0.24 17.23 -14.02
N PHE A 154 0.10 16.27 -13.15
CA PHE A 154 0.74 15.03 -13.55
C PHE A 154 -0.33 13.94 -13.67
N VAL A 155 -0.23 13.08 -14.67
CA VAL A 155 -1.23 12.04 -14.95
C VAL A 155 -0.91 10.79 -14.14
N LEU A 156 -1.92 10.27 -13.44
CA LEU A 156 -1.81 8.96 -12.79
C LEU A 156 -2.01 7.85 -13.83
N PRO A 157 -1.13 6.85 -13.90
CA PRO A 157 -1.32 5.72 -14.80
C PRO A 157 -2.50 4.84 -14.37
N LEU A 158 -3.02 4.04 -15.30
CA LEU A 158 -4.07 3.04 -15.03
C LEU A 158 -3.65 2.01 -13.97
N THR A 159 -2.35 1.71 -13.89
CA THR A 159 -1.77 0.79 -12.90
C THR A 159 -1.80 1.33 -11.46
N PHE A 160 -2.13 2.62 -11.26
CA PHE A 160 -2.24 3.19 -9.93
C PHE A 160 -3.57 2.80 -9.27
N THR A 161 -3.51 1.79 -8.40
CA THR A 161 -4.69 1.24 -7.71
C THR A 161 -5.40 2.28 -6.85
N GLY A 162 -6.72 2.37 -7.03
CA GLY A 162 -7.60 3.34 -6.36
C GLY A 162 -7.64 4.73 -7.00
N GLY A 163 -6.89 4.96 -8.08
CA GLY A 163 -6.99 6.21 -8.84
C GLY A 163 -8.27 6.28 -9.70
N PRO A 164 -8.71 7.49 -10.11
CA PRO A 164 -9.91 7.64 -10.95
C PRO A 164 -9.87 6.83 -12.25
N ARG A 165 -8.71 6.79 -12.92
CA ARG A 165 -8.52 6.04 -14.17
C ARG A 165 -8.60 4.52 -13.96
N TYR A 166 -8.03 4.02 -12.86
CA TYR A 166 -8.15 2.61 -12.47
C TYR A 166 -9.62 2.20 -12.26
N MET A 167 -10.40 3.04 -11.58
CA MET A 167 -11.83 2.79 -11.35
C MET A 167 -12.65 2.84 -12.65
N VAL A 168 -12.40 3.82 -13.52
CA VAL A 168 -13.07 3.92 -14.82
C VAL A 168 -12.75 2.73 -15.70
N GLN A 169 -11.49 2.26 -15.71
CA GLN A 169 -11.11 1.07 -16.47
C GLN A 169 -11.85 -0.17 -15.97
N ASN A 170 -11.84 -0.44 -14.65
CA ASN A 170 -12.55 -1.58 -14.09
C ASN A 170 -14.06 -1.55 -14.41
N TYR A 171 -14.65 -0.35 -14.42
CA TYR A 171 -16.03 -0.17 -14.85
C TYR A 171 -16.23 -0.47 -16.33
N GLN A 172 -15.36 0.03 -17.21
CA GLN A 172 -15.42 -0.25 -18.64
C GLN A 172 -15.25 -1.74 -18.95
N ASP A 173 -14.32 -2.42 -18.26
CA ASP A 173 -14.10 -3.86 -18.40
C ASP A 173 -15.35 -4.65 -17.96
N ALA A 174 -15.94 -4.28 -16.82
CA ALA A 174 -17.20 -4.88 -16.36
C ALA A 174 -18.36 -4.64 -17.34
N MET A 175 -18.49 -3.43 -17.90
CA MET A 175 -19.52 -3.10 -18.89
C MET A 175 -19.31 -3.84 -20.22
N ALA A 176 -18.06 -4.06 -20.63
CA ALA A 176 -17.72 -4.85 -21.81
C ALA A 176 -18.18 -6.31 -21.64
N ILE A 177 -17.94 -6.89 -20.46
CA ILE A 177 -18.43 -8.23 -20.12
C ILE A 177 -19.96 -8.27 -20.12
N CYS A 178 -20.63 -7.31 -19.49
CA CYS A 178 -22.10 -7.25 -19.45
C CYS A 178 -22.70 -7.10 -20.86
N ARG A 179 -22.04 -6.35 -21.75
CA ARG A 179 -22.49 -6.20 -23.14
C ARG A 179 -22.37 -7.50 -23.93
N PHE A 180 -21.35 -8.31 -23.66
CA PHE A 180 -21.11 -9.57 -24.37
C PHE A 180 -21.92 -10.74 -23.80
N MET A 181 -21.97 -10.87 -22.47
CA MET A 181 -22.59 -12.00 -21.76
C MET A 181 -24.04 -11.73 -21.32
N GLY A 182 -24.48 -10.48 -21.31
CA GLY A 182 -25.76 -10.07 -20.72
C GLY A 182 -25.61 -9.53 -19.28
N PRO A 183 -26.72 -9.07 -18.68
CA PRO A 183 -26.71 -8.56 -17.32
C PRO A 183 -26.37 -9.66 -16.30
N PRO A 184 -25.75 -9.33 -15.15
CA PRO A 184 -25.45 -10.31 -14.12
C PRO A 184 -26.73 -10.79 -13.42
N ASP A 185 -26.85 -12.10 -13.21
CA ASP A 185 -27.97 -12.71 -12.49
C ASP A 185 -27.79 -12.66 -10.96
N ILE A 186 -26.54 -12.63 -10.48
CA ILE A 186 -26.20 -12.74 -9.06
C ILE A 186 -25.24 -11.62 -8.66
N PHE A 187 -25.54 -10.96 -7.55
CA PHE A 187 -24.64 -10.04 -6.86
C PHE A 187 -24.30 -10.60 -5.48
N ILE A 188 -23.02 -10.91 -5.24
CA ILE A 188 -22.55 -11.49 -3.97
C ILE A 188 -21.80 -10.42 -3.18
N THR A 189 -22.21 -10.22 -1.93
CA THR A 189 -21.45 -9.42 -0.96
C THR A 189 -20.79 -10.36 0.04
N PHE A 190 -19.46 -10.28 0.17
CA PHE A 190 -18.70 -11.04 1.14
C PHE A 190 -18.19 -10.12 2.25
N SER A 191 -18.70 -10.31 3.47
CA SER A 191 -18.34 -9.52 4.65
C SER A 191 -17.46 -10.32 5.61
N CYS A 192 -16.47 -9.66 6.21
CA CYS A 192 -15.65 -10.28 7.24
C CYS A 192 -16.42 -10.43 8.56
N ASN A 193 -16.25 -11.56 9.25
CA ASN A 193 -16.72 -11.74 10.63
C ASN A 193 -15.53 -11.78 11.60
N PRO A 194 -15.41 -10.81 12.53
CA PRO A 194 -14.39 -10.80 13.58
C PRO A 194 -14.34 -12.08 14.45
N LYS A 195 -15.46 -12.80 14.57
CA LYS A 195 -15.60 -14.00 15.42
C LYS A 195 -15.29 -15.31 14.69
N TRP A 196 -14.63 -15.25 13.53
CA TRP A 196 -14.18 -16.47 12.86
C TRP A 196 -13.11 -17.18 13.70
N SER A 197 -13.19 -18.51 13.76
CA SER A 197 -12.23 -19.31 14.55
C SER A 197 -10.79 -19.12 14.06
N GLU A 198 -10.57 -18.84 12.78
CA GLU A 198 -9.23 -18.53 12.26
C GLU A 198 -8.68 -17.19 12.79
N VAL A 199 -9.55 -16.22 13.07
CA VAL A 199 -9.15 -14.94 13.69
C VAL A 199 -8.83 -15.18 15.17
N GLU A 200 -9.69 -15.90 15.90
CA GLU A 200 -9.47 -16.25 17.30
C GLU A 200 -8.19 -17.08 17.47
N ASN A 201 -7.96 -18.06 16.59
CA ASN A 201 -6.73 -18.85 16.55
C ASN A 201 -5.52 -17.98 16.21
N GLY A 202 -5.64 -17.01 15.30
CA GLY A 202 -4.59 -16.07 14.98
C GLY A 202 -4.19 -15.19 16.18
N LEU A 203 -5.17 -14.80 17.00
CA LEU A 203 -4.98 -14.01 18.21
C LEU A 203 -4.44 -14.85 19.37
N SER A 204 -4.79 -16.13 19.47
CA SER A 204 -4.32 -16.99 20.58
C SER A 204 -2.80 -17.17 20.60
N PHE A 205 -2.12 -17.01 19.46
CA PHE A 205 -0.66 -16.96 19.38
C PHE A 205 -0.06 -15.75 20.09
N ILE A 206 -0.85 -14.71 20.40
CA ILE A 206 -0.37 -13.44 20.94
C ILE A 206 -1.26 -13.03 22.12
N PRO A 207 -0.87 -13.38 23.35
CA PRO A 207 -1.72 -13.18 24.51
C PRO A 207 -2.02 -11.70 24.73
N GLY A 208 -3.29 -11.39 25.02
CA GLY A 208 -3.76 -10.05 25.41
C GLY A 208 -4.15 -9.12 24.27
N GLN A 209 -4.04 -9.54 23.00
CA GLN A 209 -4.49 -8.75 21.85
C GLN A 209 -5.97 -8.93 21.56
N LYS A 210 -6.66 -7.86 21.17
CA LYS A 210 -8.05 -7.92 20.69
C LYS A 210 -8.11 -7.94 19.17
N VAL A 211 -9.30 -8.21 18.63
CA VAL A 211 -9.51 -8.23 17.18
C VAL A 211 -9.28 -6.85 16.58
N GLU A 212 -9.67 -5.79 17.30
CA GLU A 212 -9.51 -4.40 16.87
C GLU A 212 -8.03 -4.03 16.76
N ASP A 213 -7.18 -4.51 17.68
CA ASP A 213 -5.74 -4.24 17.70
C ASP A 213 -5.00 -4.89 16.52
N ARG A 214 -5.61 -5.90 15.87
CA ARG A 214 -4.96 -6.74 14.85
C ARG A 214 -5.72 -6.76 13.52
N PRO A 215 -5.87 -5.60 12.84
CA PRO A 215 -6.55 -5.53 11.55
C PRO A 215 -5.82 -6.34 10.46
N ASP A 216 -4.51 -6.58 10.60
CA ASP A 216 -3.74 -7.41 9.68
C ASP A 216 -4.13 -8.89 9.72
N ILE A 217 -4.53 -9.43 10.88
CA ILE A 217 -5.02 -10.81 11.02
C ILE A 217 -6.39 -10.91 10.34
N VAL A 218 -7.29 -9.98 10.66
CA VAL A 218 -8.64 -9.93 10.10
C VAL A 218 -8.59 -9.83 8.57
N ALA A 219 -7.77 -8.92 8.03
CA ALA A 219 -7.60 -8.76 6.59
C ALA A 219 -7.02 -10.02 5.92
N ARG A 220 -6.07 -10.72 6.58
CA ARG A 220 -5.50 -11.98 6.06
C ARG A 220 -6.53 -13.09 6.02
N VAL A 221 -7.28 -13.30 7.11
CA VAL A 221 -8.33 -14.32 7.16
C VAL A 221 -9.42 -14.03 6.14
N PHE A 222 -9.84 -12.77 6.03
CA PHE A 222 -10.77 -12.33 4.99
C PHE A 222 -10.27 -12.68 3.60
N LYS A 223 -9.01 -12.35 3.28
CA LYS A 223 -8.42 -12.64 1.98
C LYS A 223 -8.34 -14.14 1.69
N ILE A 224 -7.94 -14.96 2.65
CA ILE A 224 -7.90 -16.43 2.50
C ILE A 224 -9.29 -16.99 2.20
N LYS A 225 -10.31 -16.58 2.96
CA LYS A 225 -11.68 -17.06 2.73
C LYS A 225 -12.27 -16.53 1.43
N LEU A 226 -11.96 -15.28 1.07
CA LEU A 226 -12.36 -14.72 -0.22
C LEU A 226 -11.74 -15.51 -1.39
N ASP A 227 -10.45 -15.84 -1.29
CA ASP A 227 -9.76 -16.62 -2.33
C ASP A 227 -10.33 -18.05 -2.42
N HIS A 228 -10.66 -18.68 -1.29
CA HIS A 228 -11.38 -19.95 -1.29
C HIS A 228 -12.74 -19.84 -1.98
N MET A 229 -13.54 -18.82 -1.65
CA MET A 229 -14.84 -18.61 -2.29
C MET A 229 -14.69 -18.38 -3.81
N ILE A 230 -13.73 -17.55 -4.23
CA ILE A 230 -13.47 -17.33 -5.66
C ILE A 230 -13.09 -18.65 -6.33
N ASN A 231 -12.20 -19.43 -5.73
CA ASN A 231 -11.79 -20.73 -6.25
C ASN A 231 -12.96 -21.71 -6.36
N ASP A 232 -13.87 -21.74 -5.38
CA ASP A 232 -15.07 -22.59 -5.41
C ASP A 232 -16.04 -22.14 -6.50
N LEU A 233 -16.23 -20.83 -6.69
CA LEU A 233 -17.05 -20.28 -7.76
C LEU A 233 -16.47 -20.58 -9.15
N THR A 234 -15.15 -20.52 -9.28
CA THR A 234 -14.50 -20.71 -10.59
C THR A 234 -14.22 -22.18 -10.93
N SER A 235 -13.96 -23.01 -9.92
CA SER A 235 -13.48 -24.39 -10.12
C SER A 235 -14.52 -25.43 -9.72
N GLY A 236 -15.38 -25.13 -8.74
CA GLY A 236 -16.37 -26.06 -8.18
C GLY A 236 -17.56 -26.35 -9.11
N GLN A 237 -17.63 -25.71 -10.29
CA GLN A 237 -18.69 -25.86 -11.30
C GLN A 237 -20.12 -25.68 -10.77
N HIS A 238 -20.30 -25.07 -9.60
CA HIS A 238 -21.62 -24.86 -8.97
C HIS A 238 -22.56 -24.01 -9.84
N PHE A 239 -21.99 -23.12 -10.65
CA PHE A 239 -22.70 -22.27 -11.62
C PHE A 239 -22.40 -22.66 -13.08
N GLY A 240 -21.95 -23.90 -13.30
CA GLY A 240 -21.48 -24.37 -14.60
C GLY A 240 -20.03 -24.01 -14.89
N ARG A 241 -19.62 -24.14 -16.16
CA ARG A 241 -18.24 -23.90 -16.60
C ARG A 241 -17.96 -22.40 -16.74
N VAL A 242 -16.87 -21.94 -16.14
CA VAL A 242 -16.39 -20.57 -16.33
C VAL A 242 -15.93 -20.34 -17.77
N VAL A 243 -16.54 -19.34 -18.42
CA VAL A 243 -16.23 -18.94 -19.81
C VAL A 243 -15.22 -17.79 -19.84
N ALA A 244 -15.25 -16.90 -18.85
CA ALA A 244 -14.34 -15.78 -18.70
C ALA A 244 -14.13 -15.44 -17.21
N ASN A 245 -12.92 -14.98 -16.86
CA ASN A 245 -12.57 -14.47 -15.54
C ASN A 245 -11.60 -13.28 -15.73
N THR A 246 -11.72 -12.26 -14.89
CA THR A 246 -10.91 -11.02 -14.92
C THR A 246 -10.07 -10.88 -13.66
#